data_AF-M3UZR3-F1
#
_entry.id   AF-M3UZR3-F1
#
_cell.length_a   1.000
_cell.length_b   1.000
_cell.length_c   1.000
_cell.angle_alpha   90.00
_cell.angle_beta   90.00
_cell.angle_gamma   90.00
#
_symmetry.space_group_name_H-M   'P 1'
#
loop_
_entity.id
_entity.type
_entity.pdbx_description
1 polymer ?
#
loop_
_entity_poly.entity_id
_entity_poly.type
_entity_poly.pdbx_seq_one_letter_code
_entity_poly.pdbx_strand_id
1 'polypeptide(L)'
;MTRELVVIGDPTGRRTQLIRDALKRSGQPEARIISWGQVLNDGGVEASPTDTVWLDSPGDSADIDRLLRGPGDQTRIGDGPRWYQRFCDAASSVRGGRLLSDPADIAILFDKRVCHEDLTRASVPVPASPTSGGEVVADWTQVRRLTSDAGMRRFFVKPAHGSSAAGVVAVETASGGRVQARSSAELCDGRTYNSLRVRTYRGERDVASLIDALAPENLHIEAWIPKPTVGGRSADLRVVVVAGVATHAVLRLGASPMTNLHLGGTRGDLTVAVNGFRRAGVDWDGVLGVAEDAARCFPRTFCVGVDLLPTSGWRGVVVGEVNAFGDLLPGLAGLPGRADGLDTYDAQIAALDGWRCDDAA
;
A
#
# COMPACT_ATOMS: atom_id res chain seq x y z
N MET A 1 -17.65 31.34 7.37
CA MET A 1 -16.21 31.07 7.57
C MET A 1 -15.77 30.17 6.44
N THR A 2 -14.82 30.60 5.62
CA THR A 2 -14.26 29.79 4.53
C THR A 2 -13.40 28.69 5.13
N ARG A 3 -13.71 27.42 4.80
CA ARG A 3 -12.87 26.27 5.17
C ARG A 3 -11.59 26.35 4.35
N GLU A 4 -10.44 26.49 5.01
CA GLU A 4 -9.15 26.41 4.33
C GLU A 4 -8.72 24.95 4.23
N LEU A 5 -8.19 24.55 3.07
CA LEU A 5 -7.58 23.24 2.90
C LEU A 5 -6.09 23.34 3.28
N VAL A 6 -5.68 22.53 4.25
CA VAL A 6 -4.30 22.42 4.72
C VAL A 6 -3.76 21.07 4.29
N VAL A 7 -2.67 21.05 3.52
CA VAL A 7 -2.03 19.80 3.09
C VAL A 7 -0.71 19.63 3.84
N ILE A 8 -0.57 18.50 4.54
CA ILE A 8 0.68 18.06 5.14
C ILE A 8 1.34 17.08 4.18
N GLY A 9 2.42 17.49 3.52
CA GLY A 9 3.03 16.69 2.46
C GLY A 9 4.42 17.18 2.05
N ASP A 10 4.94 16.68 0.94
CA ASP A 10 6.19 17.18 0.35
C ASP A 10 5.90 18.43 -0.51
N PRO A 11 6.34 19.66 -0.15
CA PRO A 11 5.99 20.87 -0.88
C PRO A 11 6.44 20.91 -2.34
N THR A 12 7.52 20.18 -2.66
CA THR A 12 8.07 20.04 -4.03
C THR A 12 7.66 18.71 -4.68
N GLY A 13 6.98 17.85 -3.92
CA GLY A 13 6.56 16.53 -4.33
C GLY A 13 5.48 16.55 -5.40
N ARG A 14 5.50 15.55 -6.27
CA ARG A 14 4.56 15.40 -7.38
C ARG A 14 3.10 15.34 -6.93
N ARG A 15 2.83 14.71 -5.78
CA ARG A 15 1.47 14.58 -5.23
C ARG A 15 0.90 15.95 -4.84
N THR A 16 1.66 16.76 -4.13
CA THR A 16 1.30 18.14 -3.78
C THR A 16 1.03 19.00 -5.01
N GLN A 17 1.85 18.86 -6.07
CA GLN A 17 1.59 19.59 -7.31
C GLN A 17 0.25 19.18 -7.95
N LEU A 18 -0.05 17.89 -8.00
CA LEU A 18 -1.31 17.40 -8.56
C LEU A 18 -2.53 17.84 -7.73
N ILE A 19 -2.41 17.92 -6.40
CA ILE A 19 -3.45 18.48 -5.54
C ILE A 19 -3.68 19.97 -5.88
N ARG A 20 -2.62 20.77 -6.01
CA ARG A 20 -2.73 22.19 -6.40
C ARG A 20 -3.38 22.35 -7.78
N ASP A 21 -2.98 21.52 -8.75
CA ASP A 21 -3.54 21.55 -10.08
C ASP A 21 -5.04 21.20 -10.08
N ALA A 22 -5.45 20.20 -9.29
CA ALA A 22 -6.86 19.81 -9.13
C ALA A 22 -7.70 20.89 -8.46
N LEU A 23 -7.18 21.55 -7.42
CA LEU A 23 -7.84 22.71 -6.78
C LEU A 23 -8.06 23.83 -7.79
N LYS A 24 -7.02 24.16 -8.57
CA LYS A 24 -7.09 25.18 -9.62
C LYS A 24 -8.11 24.85 -10.70
N ARG A 25 -8.12 23.61 -11.20
CA ARG A 25 -9.13 23.15 -12.19
C ARG A 25 -10.55 23.21 -11.65
N SER A 26 -10.72 22.93 -10.36
CA SER A 26 -12.02 22.95 -9.69
C SER A 26 -12.45 24.34 -9.22
N GLY A 27 -11.65 25.39 -9.47
CA GLY A 27 -11.93 26.76 -9.02
C GLY A 27 -11.88 26.95 -7.50
N GLN A 28 -11.26 26.02 -6.78
CA GLN A 28 -11.11 26.09 -5.33
C GLN A 28 -9.92 26.98 -4.93
N PRO A 29 -9.93 27.58 -3.73
CA PRO A 29 -8.78 28.30 -3.20
C PRO A 29 -7.52 27.42 -3.14
N GLU A 30 -6.35 28.04 -3.22
CA GLU A 30 -5.09 27.32 -3.02
C GLU A 30 -5.01 26.76 -1.61
N ALA A 31 -4.47 25.55 -1.48
CA ALA A 31 -4.23 24.92 -0.19
C ALA A 31 -2.98 25.49 0.48
N ARG A 32 -3.05 25.67 1.80
CA ARG A 32 -1.88 25.95 2.63
C ARG A 32 -1.07 24.67 2.79
N ILE A 33 0.20 24.71 2.40
CA ILE A 33 1.08 23.54 2.47
C ILE A 33 1.99 23.65 3.69
N ILE A 34 2.02 22.59 4.50
CA ILE A 34 2.99 22.40 5.58
C ILE A 34 3.81 21.17 5.25
N SER A 35 5.13 21.28 5.35
CA SER A 35 6.02 20.16 5.09
C SER A 35 6.04 19.18 6.27
N TRP A 36 6.22 17.89 5.99
CA TRP A 36 6.54 16.92 7.05
C TRP A 36 7.79 17.30 7.85
N GLY A 37 8.74 18.01 7.23
CA GLY A 37 9.94 18.52 7.92
C GLY A 37 9.59 19.53 9.01
N GLN A 38 8.63 20.41 8.76
CA GLN A 38 8.12 21.32 9.80
C GLN A 38 7.43 20.52 10.91
N VAL A 39 6.51 19.59 10.58
CA VAL A 39 5.81 18.78 11.58
C VAL A 39 6.80 18.02 12.48
N LEU A 40 7.83 17.40 11.87
CA LEU A 40 8.83 16.61 12.59
C LEU A 40 9.76 17.46 13.46
N ASN A 41 10.10 18.69 13.05
CA ASN A 41 10.98 19.58 13.80
C ASN A 41 10.26 20.36 14.89
N ASP A 42 9.02 20.80 14.62
CA ASP A 42 8.23 21.64 15.51
C ASP A 42 7.41 20.82 16.52
N GLY A 43 7.37 19.49 16.36
CA GLY A 43 6.69 18.56 17.26
C GLY A 43 5.17 18.44 17.01
N GLY A 44 4.68 18.93 15.87
CA GLY A 44 3.28 18.84 15.47
C GLY A 44 2.73 20.09 14.80
N VAL A 45 1.43 20.04 14.49
CA VAL A 45 0.66 21.16 13.92
C VAL A 45 -0.71 21.18 14.58
N GLU A 46 -1.15 22.35 15.04
CA GLU A 46 -2.53 22.59 15.45
C GLU A 46 -3.25 23.37 14.35
N ALA A 47 -4.17 22.72 13.64
CA ALA A 47 -5.00 23.34 12.60
C ALA A 47 -6.22 24.04 13.21
N SER A 48 -6.77 25.03 12.52
CA SER A 48 -8.00 25.69 12.97
C SER A 48 -9.16 24.70 12.97
N PRO A 49 -10.12 24.78 13.93
CA PRO A 49 -11.32 23.93 13.92
C PRO A 49 -12.15 23.98 12.63
N THR A 50 -11.97 25.03 11.82
CA THR A 50 -12.65 25.19 10.53
C THR A 50 -11.87 24.60 9.34
N ASP A 51 -10.62 24.22 9.53
CA ASP A 51 -9.76 23.71 8.46
C ASP A 51 -10.17 22.30 8.06
N THR A 52 -9.94 21.94 6.79
CA THR A 52 -9.84 20.55 6.37
C THR A 52 -8.37 20.21 6.21
N VAL A 53 -7.92 19.13 6.85
CA VAL A 53 -6.51 18.75 6.91
C VAL A 53 -6.29 17.46 6.11
N TRP A 54 -5.49 17.55 5.07
CA TRP A 54 -5.10 16.46 4.18
C TRP A 54 -3.69 16.00 4.55
N LEU A 55 -3.58 14.83 5.20
CA LEU A 55 -2.29 14.17 5.39
C LEU A 55 -1.93 13.39 4.12
N ASP A 56 -0.74 13.63 3.57
CA ASP A 56 -0.24 12.94 2.40
C ASP A 56 1.10 12.22 2.69
N SER A 57 1.52 11.35 1.78
CA SER A 57 2.79 10.64 1.86
C SER A 57 3.98 11.59 2.09
N PRO A 58 4.94 11.23 2.95
CA PRO A 58 6.17 12.01 3.14
C PRO A 58 7.09 12.02 1.92
N GLY A 59 6.77 11.25 0.88
CA GLY A 59 7.47 11.24 -0.40
C GLY A 59 8.87 10.65 -0.34
N ASP A 60 9.67 10.95 -1.36
CA ASP A 60 11.03 10.41 -1.54
C ASP A 60 12.13 11.37 -1.03
N SER A 61 11.75 12.37 -0.22
CA SER A 61 12.69 13.37 0.30
C SER A 61 13.73 12.72 1.21
N ALA A 62 15.01 12.83 0.83
CA ALA A 62 16.12 12.28 1.61
C ALA A 62 16.24 12.89 3.00
N ASP A 63 15.85 14.16 3.18
CA ASP A 63 15.89 14.81 4.48
C ASP A 63 14.77 14.30 5.39
N ILE A 64 13.58 14.07 4.85
CA ILE A 64 12.47 13.47 5.61
C ILE A 64 12.77 12.00 5.95
N ASP A 65 13.30 11.21 5.00
CA ASP A 65 13.74 9.84 5.30
C ASP A 65 14.81 9.83 6.39
N ARG A 66 15.76 10.79 6.40
CA ARG A 66 16.75 10.90 7.47
C ARG A 66 16.13 11.19 8.83
N LEU A 67 15.11 12.05 8.90
CA LEU A 67 14.43 12.37 10.17
C LEU A 67 13.63 11.17 10.72
N LEU A 68 12.99 10.41 9.83
CA LEU A 68 12.15 9.26 10.17
C LEU A 68 12.97 7.99 10.42
N ARG A 69 13.93 7.68 9.55
CA ARG A 69 14.67 6.42 9.52
C ARG A 69 16.06 6.53 10.16
N GLY A 70 16.64 7.73 10.17
CA GLY A 70 18.04 7.96 10.55
C GLY A 70 18.98 8.08 9.33
N PRO A 71 20.27 8.37 9.55
CA PRO A 71 21.24 8.49 8.47
C PRO A 71 21.47 7.15 7.76
N GLY A 72 21.60 7.18 6.43
CA GLY A 72 21.89 5.98 5.63
C GLY A 72 21.52 6.17 4.16
N ASP A 73 21.82 5.13 3.36
CA ASP A 73 21.39 5.04 1.97
C ASP A 73 19.86 4.85 1.90
N GLN A 74 19.16 5.57 1.01
CA GLN A 74 17.71 5.47 0.83
C GLN A 74 17.28 4.11 0.26
N THR A 75 18.19 3.39 -0.40
CA THR A 75 17.93 2.06 -0.94
C THR A 75 17.93 0.97 0.13
N ARG A 76 18.38 1.26 1.36
CA ARG A 76 18.37 0.28 2.45
C ARG A 76 16.93 -0.12 2.78
N ILE A 77 16.72 -1.41 3.02
CA ILE A 77 15.41 -1.89 3.49
C ILE A 77 15.29 -1.68 5.00
N GLY A 78 16.42 -1.72 5.71
CA GLY A 78 16.51 -1.61 7.16
C GLY A 78 15.86 -0.36 7.78
N ASP A 79 15.60 -0.45 9.10
CA ASP A 79 15.05 0.61 9.96
C ASP A 79 13.58 0.96 9.70
N GLY A 80 12.83 0.09 9.00
CA GLY A 80 11.40 0.23 8.75
C GLY A 80 10.56 0.43 10.01
N PRO A 81 10.74 -0.35 11.10
CA PRO A 81 9.99 -0.14 12.34
C PRO A 81 10.23 1.24 12.98
N ARG A 82 11.46 1.75 12.88
CA ARG A 82 11.79 3.10 13.38
C ARG A 82 11.12 4.17 12.52
N TRP A 83 11.20 4.03 11.20
CA TRP A 83 10.51 4.92 10.25
C TRP A 83 9.01 4.94 10.55
N TYR A 84 8.40 3.77 10.72
CA TYR A 84 6.98 3.59 11.01
C TYR A 84 6.58 4.29 12.30
N GLN A 85 7.28 4.03 13.40
CA GLN A 85 6.97 4.63 14.70
C GLN A 85 7.04 6.16 14.61
N ARG A 86 8.13 6.71 14.05
CA ARG A 86 8.31 8.16 13.95
C ARG A 86 7.30 8.82 13.03
N PHE A 87 6.91 8.15 11.94
CA PHE A 87 5.90 8.67 11.03
C PHE A 87 4.51 8.68 11.70
N CYS A 88 4.16 7.62 12.43
CA CYS A 88 2.90 7.56 13.17
C CYS A 88 2.85 8.61 14.30
N ASP A 89 3.96 8.82 15.01
CA ASP A 89 4.07 9.88 16.02
C ASP A 89 3.86 11.27 15.40
N ALA A 90 4.46 11.51 14.23
CA ALA A 90 4.29 12.76 13.49
C ALA A 90 2.88 12.95 12.92
N ALA A 91 2.25 11.90 12.40
CA ALA A 91 0.86 11.95 11.95
C ALA A 91 -0.07 12.25 13.14
N SER A 92 0.18 11.63 14.29
CA SER A 92 -0.60 11.81 15.52
C SER A 92 -0.38 13.15 16.22
N SER A 93 0.66 13.90 15.82
CA SER A 93 0.93 15.27 16.31
C SER A 93 0.26 16.35 15.46
N VAL A 94 -0.37 15.99 14.33
CA VAL A 94 -1.27 16.88 13.60
C VAL A 94 -2.66 16.80 14.23
N ARG A 95 -3.13 17.92 14.78
CA ARG A 95 -4.38 18.03 15.53
C ARG A 95 -5.25 19.17 14.99
N GLY A 96 -6.50 19.19 15.40
CA GLY A 96 -7.47 20.20 14.99
C GLY A 96 -7.97 20.03 13.56
N GLY A 97 -8.97 20.84 13.21
CA GLY A 97 -9.67 20.75 11.92
C GLY A 97 -10.37 19.39 11.67
N ARG A 98 -10.84 19.21 10.45
CA ARG A 98 -11.37 17.95 9.92
C ARG A 98 -10.26 17.19 9.20
N LEU A 99 -9.72 16.16 9.82
CA LEU A 99 -8.74 15.27 9.19
C LEU A 99 -9.40 14.43 8.09
N LEU A 100 -8.77 14.36 6.92
CA LEU A 100 -9.17 13.47 5.84
C LEU A 100 -8.62 12.05 6.00
N SER A 101 -7.61 11.87 6.86
CA SER A 101 -7.09 10.55 7.23
C SER A 101 -6.78 10.57 8.71
N ASP A 102 -7.42 9.67 9.46
CA ASP A 102 -7.19 9.54 10.89
C ASP A 102 -5.80 8.92 11.17
N PRO A 103 -4.99 9.51 12.07
CA PRO A 103 -3.67 8.97 12.39
C PRO A 103 -3.67 7.53 12.90
N ALA A 104 -4.72 7.06 13.57
CA ALA A 104 -4.83 5.67 14.00
C ALA A 104 -5.13 4.73 12.82
N ASP A 105 -5.95 5.16 11.86
CA ASP A 105 -6.14 4.41 10.61
C ASP A 105 -4.83 4.36 9.80
N ILE A 106 -4.09 5.47 9.73
CA ILE A 106 -2.75 5.51 9.10
C ILE A 106 -1.81 4.49 9.74
N ALA A 107 -1.75 4.42 11.07
CA ALA A 107 -0.91 3.45 11.77
C ALA A 107 -1.25 2.01 11.36
N ILE A 108 -2.54 1.66 11.29
CA ILE A 108 -2.97 0.34 10.84
C ILE A 108 -2.58 0.10 9.38
N LEU A 109 -2.89 1.04 8.48
CA LEU A 109 -2.64 0.93 7.04
C LEU A 109 -1.16 0.80 6.69
N PHE A 110 -0.26 1.32 7.53
CA PHE A 110 1.19 1.17 7.37
C PHE A 110 1.75 -0.14 7.93
N ASP A 111 1.05 -0.85 8.81
CA ASP A 111 1.46 -2.18 9.29
C ASP A 111 0.63 -3.28 8.60
N LYS A 112 1.25 -3.95 7.61
CA LYS A 112 0.59 -5.01 6.85
C LYS A 112 -0.02 -6.10 7.72
N ARG A 113 0.56 -6.40 8.88
CA ARG A 113 0.09 -7.50 9.75
C ARG A 113 -1.21 -7.11 10.44
N VAL A 114 -1.30 -5.86 10.90
CA VAL A 114 -2.47 -5.32 11.60
C VAL A 114 -3.58 -5.02 10.60
N CYS A 115 -3.28 -4.34 9.49
CA CYS A 115 -4.23 -4.11 8.40
C CYS A 115 -4.83 -5.42 7.89
N HIS A 116 -4.00 -6.46 7.69
CA HIS A 116 -4.47 -7.78 7.28
C HIS A 116 -5.43 -8.41 8.30
N GLU A 117 -5.18 -8.24 9.60
CA GLU A 117 -6.07 -8.74 10.65
C GLU A 117 -7.42 -8.05 10.62
N ASP A 118 -7.44 -6.73 10.47
CA ASP A 118 -8.67 -5.93 10.43
C ASP A 118 -9.53 -6.29 9.21
N LEU A 119 -8.90 -6.45 8.04
CA LEU A 119 -9.57 -6.94 6.84
C LEU A 119 -10.13 -8.36 7.05
N THR A 120 -9.36 -9.26 7.66
CA THR A 120 -9.81 -10.62 7.97
C THR A 120 -11.03 -10.61 8.90
N ARG A 121 -11.00 -9.80 9.95
CA ARG A 121 -12.09 -9.67 10.94
C ARG A 121 -13.36 -9.11 10.31
N ALA A 122 -13.21 -8.21 9.35
CA ALA A 122 -14.31 -7.66 8.55
C ALA A 122 -14.81 -8.60 7.43
N SER A 123 -14.27 -9.82 7.34
CA SER A 123 -14.58 -10.78 6.27
C SER A 123 -14.23 -10.29 4.86
N VAL A 124 -13.31 -9.33 4.75
CA VAL A 124 -12.73 -8.93 3.46
C VAL A 124 -11.76 -10.03 3.02
N PRO A 125 -11.85 -10.55 1.78
CA PRO A 125 -11.01 -11.65 1.34
C PRO A 125 -9.55 -11.21 1.24
N VAL A 126 -8.68 -11.82 2.03
CA VAL A 126 -7.22 -11.64 2.03
C VAL A 126 -6.52 -13.00 1.90
N PRO A 127 -5.25 -13.06 1.47
CA PRO A 127 -4.49 -14.31 1.49
C PRO A 127 -4.41 -14.90 2.91
N ALA A 128 -4.34 -16.22 3.06
CA ALA A 128 -4.10 -16.80 4.37
C ALA A 128 -2.72 -16.35 4.91
N SER A 129 -2.63 -15.99 6.19
CA SER A 129 -1.41 -15.48 6.82
C SER A 129 -1.25 -16.00 8.24
N PRO A 130 -0.12 -16.67 8.59
CA PRO A 130 0.15 -17.09 9.97
C PRO A 130 0.70 -15.96 10.84
N THR A 131 0.93 -14.77 10.28
CA THR A 131 1.47 -13.59 11.01
C THR A 131 0.49 -12.43 11.07
N SER A 132 -0.74 -12.64 10.60
CA SER A 132 -1.84 -11.69 10.75
C SER A 132 -2.01 -11.32 12.22
N GLY A 133 -2.10 -10.03 12.52
CA GLY A 133 -2.22 -9.52 13.89
C GLY A 133 -0.90 -9.30 14.64
N GLY A 134 0.24 -9.45 13.96
CA GLY A 134 1.52 -8.93 14.48
C GLY A 134 2.43 -9.96 15.15
N GLU A 135 2.29 -11.25 14.82
CA GLU A 135 3.27 -12.28 15.21
C GLU A 135 4.70 -11.80 14.86
N VAL A 136 5.60 -11.85 15.84
CA VAL A 136 7.01 -11.51 15.63
C VAL A 136 7.73 -12.74 15.08
N VAL A 137 8.34 -12.58 13.91
CA VAL A 137 9.14 -13.62 13.25
C VAL A 137 10.62 -13.32 13.48
N ALA A 138 11.30 -14.16 14.25
CA ALA A 138 12.69 -13.98 14.63
C ALA A 138 13.68 -14.35 13.51
N ASP A 139 13.38 -15.41 12.76
CA ASP A 139 14.30 -15.98 11.77
C ASP A 139 13.59 -16.92 10.77
N TRP A 140 14.36 -17.45 9.82
CA TRP A 140 13.94 -18.45 8.85
C TRP A 140 13.39 -19.73 9.48
N THR A 141 13.94 -20.17 10.62
CA THR A 141 13.44 -21.39 11.30
C THR A 141 11.99 -21.19 11.73
N GLN A 142 11.67 -20.01 12.27
CA GLN A 142 10.29 -19.66 12.61
C GLN A 142 9.41 -19.53 11.37
N VAL A 143 9.89 -18.92 10.28
CA VAL A 143 9.17 -18.89 8.99
C VAL A 143 8.81 -20.31 8.52
N ARG A 144 9.77 -21.24 8.57
CA ARG A 144 9.58 -22.65 8.18
C ARG A 144 8.52 -23.33 9.02
N ARG A 145 8.54 -23.12 10.34
CA ARG A 145 7.55 -23.68 11.26
C ARG A 145 6.16 -23.15 10.94
N LEU A 146 5.99 -21.82 10.94
CA LEU A 146 4.70 -21.16 10.70
C LEU A 146 4.08 -21.57 9.35
N THR A 147 4.89 -21.61 8.29
CA THR A 147 4.40 -21.99 6.96
C THR A 147 4.14 -23.49 6.83
N SER A 148 4.91 -24.35 7.51
CA SER A 148 4.63 -25.79 7.57
C SER A 148 3.32 -26.09 8.31
N ASP A 149 3.12 -25.46 9.47
CA ASP A 149 1.92 -25.62 10.30
C ASP A 149 0.67 -25.14 9.55
N ALA A 150 0.81 -24.05 8.76
CA ALA A 150 -0.24 -23.54 7.89
C ALA A 150 -0.37 -24.28 6.54
N GLY A 151 0.44 -25.31 6.27
CA GLY A 151 0.41 -26.06 5.01
C GLY A 151 0.84 -25.27 3.77
N MET A 152 1.54 -24.15 3.94
CA MET A 152 1.94 -23.23 2.87
C MET A 152 3.26 -23.65 2.22
N ARG A 153 3.19 -24.08 0.94
CA ARG A 153 4.38 -24.37 0.12
C ARG A 153 4.85 -23.20 -0.72
N ARG A 154 4.00 -22.21 -0.93
CA ARG A 154 4.30 -20.98 -1.67
C ARG A 154 3.74 -19.81 -0.88
N PHE A 155 4.62 -18.89 -0.52
CA PHE A 155 4.27 -17.75 0.33
C PHE A 155 5.14 -16.54 0.00
N PHE A 156 4.62 -15.36 0.30
CA PHE A 156 5.41 -14.14 0.34
C PHE A 156 5.87 -13.88 1.77
N VAL A 157 7.05 -13.33 1.91
CA VAL A 157 7.56 -12.71 3.13
C VAL A 157 7.81 -11.24 2.82
N LYS A 158 7.24 -10.33 3.62
CA LYS A 158 7.28 -8.88 3.39
C LYS A 158 7.68 -8.17 4.68
N PRO A 159 8.56 -7.16 4.67
CA PRO A 159 8.64 -6.20 5.77
C PRO A 159 7.26 -5.61 6.07
N ALA A 160 6.84 -5.54 7.34
CA ALA A 160 5.50 -5.06 7.70
C ALA A 160 5.24 -3.64 7.18
N HIS A 161 6.25 -2.77 7.33
CA HIS A 161 6.17 -1.34 7.05
C HIS A 161 6.81 -0.96 5.70
N GLY A 162 7.27 -1.93 4.91
CA GLY A 162 7.92 -1.68 3.62
C GLY A 162 6.92 -1.27 2.53
N SER A 163 7.32 -0.41 1.59
CA SER A 163 6.51 0.00 0.43
C SER A 163 7.20 -0.38 -0.88
N SER A 164 6.52 -0.21 -2.02
CA SER A 164 7.11 -0.39 -3.37
C SER A 164 7.78 -1.74 -3.62
N ALA A 165 7.27 -2.80 -2.96
CA ALA A 165 7.84 -4.15 -2.96
C ALA A 165 9.30 -4.25 -2.48
N ALA A 166 9.80 -3.26 -1.73
CA ALA A 166 11.11 -3.32 -1.09
C ALA A 166 11.13 -4.44 -0.04
N GLY A 167 12.11 -5.33 -0.10
CA GLY A 167 12.22 -6.44 0.86
C GLY A 167 11.27 -7.61 0.62
N VAL A 168 10.41 -7.59 -0.40
CA VAL A 168 9.45 -8.67 -0.64
C VAL A 168 10.15 -9.90 -1.21
N VAL A 169 9.96 -11.04 -0.56
CA VAL A 169 10.53 -12.34 -0.94
C VAL A 169 9.40 -13.31 -1.29
N ALA A 170 9.34 -13.78 -2.54
CA ALA A 170 8.46 -14.85 -2.95
C ALA A 170 9.16 -16.20 -2.77
N VAL A 171 8.73 -16.99 -1.79
CA VAL A 171 9.35 -18.26 -1.41
C VAL A 171 8.52 -19.45 -1.89
N GLU A 172 9.20 -20.49 -2.37
CA GLU A 172 8.61 -21.77 -2.70
C GLU A 172 9.43 -22.90 -2.07
N THR A 173 8.72 -23.82 -1.41
CA THR A 173 9.29 -25.01 -0.77
C THR A 173 8.74 -26.27 -1.42
N ALA A 174 9.58 -27.30 -1.50
CA ALA A 174 9.20 -28.60 -2.05
C ALA A 174 9.72 -29.74 -1.18
N SER A 175 9.30 -30.97 -1.50
CA SER A 175 9.80 -32.18 -0.84
C SER A 175 11.33 -32.28 -0.91
N GLY A 176 11.91 -32.94 0.08
CA GLY A 176 13.36 -33.15 0.18
C GLY A 176 14.15 -31.89 0.56
N GLY A 177 13.54 -30.96 1.30
CA GLY A 177 14.21 -29.74 1.80
C GLY A 177 14.51 -28.70 0.72
N ARG A 178 13.97 -28.84 -0.49
CA ARG A 178 14.21 -27.88 -1.58
C ARG A 178 13.50 -26.57 -1.30
N VAL A 179 14.25 -25.47 -1.44
CA VAL A 179 13.76 -24.10 -1.25
C VAL A 179 14.31 -23.23 -2.37
N GLN A 180 13.45 -22.37 -2.90
CA GLN A 180 13.86 -21.26 -3.76
C GLN A 180 13.13 -19.99 -3.36
N ALA A 181 13.75 -18.85 -3.60
CA ALA A 181 13.13 -17.56 -3.39
C ALA A 181 13.39 -16.60 -4.57
N ARG A 182 12.48 -15.65 -4.78
CA ARG A 182 12.67 -14.52 -5.69
C ARG A 182 12.46 -13.22 -4.95
N SER A 183 13.41 -12.30 -5.03
CA SER A 183 13.35 -11.03 -4.30
C SER A 183 14.09 -9.92 -5.05
N SER A 184 13.66 -8.68 -4.86
CA SER A 184 14.41 -7.47 -5.21
C SER A 184 15.41 -7.06 -4.12
N ALA A 185 15.29 -7.65 -2.92
CA ALA A 185 16.23 -7.46 -1.82
C ALA A 185 17.56 -8.16 -2.13
N GLU A 186 18.64 -7.41 -1.98
CA GLU A 186 20.01 -7.88 -2.12
C GLU A 186 20.72 -7.77 -0.77
N LEU A 187 21.45 -8.82 -0.41
CA LEU A 187 22.27 -8.87 0.80
C LEU A 187 23.71 -8.47 0.45
N CYS A 188 24.17 -7.37 1.03
CA CYS A 188 25.55 -6.87 0.91
C CYS A 188 26.09 -6.59 2.32
N ASP A 189 27.20 -7.22 2.70
CA ASP A 189 27.85 -7.03 4.02
C ASP A 189 26.89 -7.16 5.22
N GLY A 190 25.97 -8.14 5.15
CA GLY A 190 24.98 -8.39 6.20
C GLY A 190 23.82 -7.40 6.25
N ARG A 191 23.72 -6.48 5.28
CA ARG A 191 22.64 -5.49 5.17
C ARG A 191 21.82 -5.71 3.90
N THR A 192 20.54 -5.37 3.96
CA THR A 192 19.59 -5.57 2.86
C THR A 192 19.28 -4.26 2.15
N TYR A 193 19.33 -4.30 0.83
CA TYR A 193 19.07 -3.16 -0.05
C TYR A 193 18.07 -3.53 -1.13
N ASN A 194 17.23 -2.58 -1.54
CA ASN A 194 16.33 -2.76 -2.67
C ASN A 194 17.11 -2.53 -3.99
N SER A 195 17.52 -3.62 -4.63
CA SER A 195 18.27 -3.56 -5.90
C SER A 195 17.39 -3.22 -7.11
N LEU A 196 16.06 -3.17 -6.93
CA LEU A 196 15.03 -3.07 -7.99
C LEU A 196 15.07 -4.20 -9.04
N ARG A 197 16.02 -5.13 -8.93
CA ARG A 197 16.20 -6.26 -9.85
C ARG A 197 15.81 -7.54 -9.14
N VAL A 198 14.79 -8.23 -9.65
CA VAL A 198 14.37 -9.51 -9.08
C VAL A 198 15.42 -10.59 -9.35
N ARG A 199 16.02 -11.12 -8.29
CA ARG A 199 17.00 -12.22 -8.33
C ARG A 199 16.37 -13.52 -7.84
N THR A 200 16.99 -14.65 -8.20
CA THR A 200 16.59 -15.97 -7.70
C THR A 200 17.65 -16.48 -6.73
N TYR A 201 17.21 -16.85 -5.53
CA TYR A 201 18.01 -17.52 -4.49
C TYR A 201 17.61 -19.00 -4.46
N ARG A 202 18.59 -19.90 -4.36
CA ARG A 202 18.36 -21.35 -4.40
C ARG A 202 19.07 -22.02 -3.25
N GLY A 203 18.37 -22.93 -2.58
CA GLY A 203 18.90 -23.64 -1.43
C GLY A 203 18.60 -22.92 -0.12
N GLU A 204 18.53 -23.71 0.94
CA GLU A 204 18.07 -23.27 2.25
C GLU A 204 18.97 -22.21 2.87
N ARG A 205 20.30 -22.35 2.74
CA ARG A 205 21.26 -21.39 3.29
C ARG A 205 21.05 -19.96 2.76
N ASP A 206 20.97 -19.80 1.43
CA ASP A 206 20.87 -18.49 0.80
C ASP A 206 19.52 -17.82 1.11
N VAL A 207 18.44 -18.60 1.14
CA VAL A 207 17.11 -18.10 1.51
C VAL A 207 17.06 -17.75 3.00
N ALA A 208 17.63 -18.57 3.87
CA ALA A 208 17.71 -18.29 5.30
C ALA A 208 18.48 -16.98 5.57
N SER A 209 19.68 -16.82 5.00
CA SER A 209 20.47 -15.60 5.18
C SER A 209 19.75 -14.34 4.73
N LEU A 210 18.96 -14.40 3.64
CA LEU A 210 18.16 -13.26 3.19
C LEU A 210 17.02 -12.96 4.17
N ILE A 211 16.29 -13.98 4.61
CA ILE A 211 15.14 -13.82 5.51
C ILE A 211 15.58 -13.36 6.89
N ASP A 212 16.64 -13.93 7.45
CA ASP A 212 17.19 -13.56 8.75
C ASP A 212 17.66 -12.10 8.76
N ALA A 213 18.25 -11.63 7.64
CA ALA A 213 18.63 -10.23 7.49
C ALA A 213 17.44 -9.27 7.33
N LEU A 214 16.24 -9.78 7.00
CA LEU A 214 15.00 -9.01 6.94
C LEU A 214 14.16 -9.14 8.22
N ALA A 215 14.42 -10.12 9.09
CA ALA A 215 13.63 -10.38 10.29
C ALA A 215 13.43 -9.17 11.21
N PRO A 216 14.44 -8.28 11.42
CA PRO A 216 14.25 -7.05 12.19
C PRO A 216 13.17 -6.10 11.64
N GLU A 217 12.77 -6.26 10.38
CA GLU A 217 11.78 -5.43 9.71
C GLU A 217 10.33 -5.92 9.91
N ASN A 218 10.09 -6.72 10.96
CA ASN A 218 8.79 -7.24 11.37
C ASN A 218 8.06 -7.95 10.21
N LEU A 219 8.43 -9.20 9.94
CA LEU A 219 7.96 -9.91 8.75
C LEU A 219 6.46 -10.23 8.79
N HIS A 220 5.79 -9.94 7.68
CA HIS A 220 4.46 -10.44 7.32
C HIS A 220 4.60 -11.59 6.31
N ILE A 221 4.00 -12.73 6.62
CA ILE A 221 3.99 -13.93 5.79
C ILE A 221 2.57 -14.12 5.27
N GLU A 222 2.40 -14.34 3.98
CA GLU A 222 1.08 -14.61 3.40
C GLU A 222 1.15 -15.62 2.26
N ALA A 223 0.05 -16.32 2.01
CA ALA A 223 -0.06 -17.27 0.92
C ALA A 223 0.20 -16.60 -0.44
N TRP A 224 1.02 -17.22 -1.28
CA TRP A 224 1.25 -16.72 -2.63
C TRP A 224 0.07 -17.11 -3.53
N ILE A 225 -0.78 -16.12 -3.81
CA ILE A 225 -1.93 -16.27 -4.69
C ILE A 225 -1.50 -16.42 -6.16
N PRO A 226 -1.88 -17.53 -6.83
CA PRO A 226 -1.64 -17.69 -8.26
C PRO A 226 -2.52 -16.74 -9.08
N LYS A 227 -1.89 -15.76 -9.73
CA LYS A 227 -2.56 -14.72 -10.52
C LYS A 227 -2.81 -15.17 -11.96
N PRO A 228 -3.85 -14.66 -12.65
CA PRO A 228 -3.99 -14.84 -14.08
C PRO A 228 -2.83 -14.17 -14.83
N THR A 229 -2.58 -14.64 -16.05
CA THR A 229 -1.59 -14.04 -16.94
C THR A 229 -2.26 -13.37 -18.14
N VAL A 230 -1.73 -12.22 -18.53
CA VAL A 230 -2.13 -11.47 -19.74
C VAL A 230 -0.87 -11.27 -20.57
N GLY A 231 -0.84 -11.84 -21.79
CA GLY A 231 0.35 -11.78 -22.65
C GLY A 231 1.60 -12.38 -21.99
N GLY A 232 1.44 -13.44 -21.19
CA GLY A 232 2.54 -14.07 -20.45
C GLY A 232 3.01 -13.33 -19.20
N ARG A 233 2.36 -12.22 -18.83
CA ARG A 233 2.69 -11.41 -17.64
C ARG A 233 1.64 -11.61 -16.55
N SER A 234 2.09 -11.70 -15.30
CA SER A 234 1.21 -11.77 -14.12
C SER A 234 0.39 -10.49 -14.01
N ALA A 235 -0.90 -10.61 -13.68
CA ALA A 235 -1.83 -9.49 -13.61
C ALA A 235 -2.34 -9.25 -12.18
N ASP A 236 -2.36 -7.99 -11.76
CA ASP A 236 -3.12 -7.52 -10.61
C ASP A 236 -3.85 -6.21 -10.92
N LEU A 237 -4.66 -5.74 -9.97
CA LEU A 237 -5.40 -4.49 -10.06
C LEU A 237 -4.99 -3.56 -8.93
N ARG A 238 -4.85 -2.28 -9.26
CA ARG A 238 -4.79 -1.19 -8.29
C ARG A 238 -6.06 -0.38 -8.42
N VAL A 239 -6.80 -0.25 -7.33
CA VAL A 239 -8.07 0.48 -7.25
C VAL A 239 -7.90 1.66 -6.29
N VAL A 240 -8.39 2.84 -6.67
CA VAL A 240 -8.46 4.00 -5.77
C VAL A 240 -9.90 4.15 -5.31
N VAL A 241 -10.08 4.11 -3.99
CA VAL A 241 -11.38 4.31 -3.35
C VAL A 241 -11.38 5.69 -2.71
N VAL A 242 -12.32 6.53 -3.11
CA VAL A 242 -12.49 7.91 -2.64
C VAL A 242 -13.87 8.03 -2.02
N ALA A 243 -13.95 8.50 -0.77
CA ALA A 243 -15.19 8.61 -0.02
C ALA A 243 -16.02 7.31 -0.03
N GLY A 244 -15.35 6.16 0.07
CA GLY A 244 -15.99 4.84 0.06
C GLY A 244 -16.40 4.30 -1.33
N VAL A 245 -16.15 5.04 -2.42
CA VAL A 245 -16.49 4.64 -3.79
C VAL A 245 -15.22 4.31 -4.57
N ALA A 246 -15.17 3.15 -5.23
CA ALA A 246 -14.08 2.80 -6.14
C ALA A 246 -14.13 3.68 -7.39
N THR A 247 -13.32 4.74 -7.45
CA THR A 247 -13.40 5.75 -8.52
C THR A 247 -12.48 5.44 -9.69
N HIS A 248 -11.35 4.79 -9.45
CA HIS A 248 -10.34 4.49 -10.48
C HIS A 248 -9.84 3.07 -10.32
N ALA A 249 -9.54 2.40 -11.44
CA ALA A 249 -8.87 1.11 -11.43
C ALA A 249 -7.85 1.03 -12.57
N VAL A 250 -6.72 0.38 -12.32
CA VAL A 250 -5.71 0.11 -13.32
C VAL A 250 -5.25 -1.34 -13.23
N LEU A 251 -5.19 -2.01 -14.38
CA LEU A 251 -4.54 -3.30 -14.51
C LEU A 251 -3.02 -3.09 -14.51
N ARG A 252 -2.28 -3.80 -13.66
CA ARG A 252 -0.82 -3.80 -13.70
C ARG A 252 -0.32 -5.18 -14.11
N LEU A 253 0.66 -5.17 -15.00
CA LEU A 253 1.26 -6.37 -15.58
C LEU A 253 2.74 -6.45 -15.19
N GLY A 254 3.17 -7.60 -14.66
CA GLY A 254 4.55 -7.85 -14.23
C GLY A 254 5.14 -9.12 -14.83
N ALA A 255 6.45 -9.10 -15.09
CA ALA A 255 7.20 -10.28 -15.54
C ALA A 255 7.51 -11.27 -14.40
N SER A 256 7.26 -10.87 -13.15
CA SER A 256 7.50 -11.67 -11.95
C SER A 256 6.22 -11.83 -11.13
N PRO A 257 6.21 -12.66 -10.08
CA PRO A 257 5.10 -12.73 -9.13
C PRO A 257 4.76 -11.38 -8.48
N MET A 258 5.78 -10.54 -8.32
CA MET A 258 5.66 -9.14 -7.89
C MET A 258 5.37 -8.27 -9.13
N THR A 259 4.20 -7.64 -9.12
CA THR A 259 3.60 -6.86 -10.22
C THR A 259 3.72 -5.34 -10.03
N ASN A 260 4.40 -4.91 -8.96
CA ASN A 260 4.58 -3.50 -8.61
C ASN A 260 5.25 -2.69 -9.74
N LEU A 261 4.75 -1.49 -10.01
CA LEU A 261 5.26 -0.61 -11.09
C LEU A 261 6.73 -0.22 -10.89
N HIS A 262 7.19 -0.10 -9.65
CA HIS A 262 8.60 0.19 -9.31
C HIS A 262 9.56 -0.96 -9.66
N LEU A 263 9.04 -2.17 -9.92
CA LEU A 263 9.81 -3.33 -10.39
C LEU A 263 9.69 -3.55 -11.91
N GLY A 264 9.32 -2.50 -12.66
CA GLY A 264 9.13 -2.58 -14.12
C GLY A 264 7.76 -3.13 -14.55
N GLY A 265 6.78 -3.09 -13.65
CA GLY A 265 5.38 -3.33 -14.00
C GLY A 265 4.86 -2.27 -14.97
N THR A 266 3.89 -2.64 -15.81
CA THR A 266 3.28 -1.73 -16.80
C THR A 266 1.78 -1.66 -16.61
N ARG A 267 1.17 -0.51 -16.91
CA ARG A 267 -0.28 -0.42 -17.02
C ARG A 267 -0.75 -1.27 -18.20
N GLY A 268 -1.72 -2.14 -17.97
CA GLY A 268 -2.40 -2.92 -18.99
C GLY A 268 -3.76 -2.32 -19.33
N ASP A 269 -4.39 -2.87 -20.36
CA ASP A 269 -5.76 -2.53 -20.72
C ASP A 269 -6.74 -3.13 -19.69
N LEU A 270 -7.44 -2.28 -18.96
CA LEU A 270 -8.41 -2.69 -17.93
C LEU A 270 -9.54 -3.54 -18.53
N THR A 271 -9.91 -3.34 -19.80
CA THR A 271 -10.97 -4.12 -20.45
C THR A 271 -10.63 -5.62 -20.52
N VAL A 272 -9.34 -5.97 -20.54
CA VAL A 272 -8.88 -7.37 -20.49
C VAL A 272 -9.27 -8.01 -19.16
N ALA A 273 -9.08 -7.30 -18.05
CA ALA A 273 -9.45 -7.77 -16.72
C ALA A 273 -10.97 -7.90 -16.59
N VAL A 274 -11.72 -6.85 -16.98
CA VAL A 274 -13.20 -6.85 -16.96
C VAL A 274 -13.78 -8.02 -17.75
N ASN A 275 -13.28 -8.25 -18.98
CA ASN A 275 -13.71 -9.38 -19.79
C ASN A 275 -13.26 -10.73 -19.23
N GLY A 276 -12.11 -10.78 -18.54
CA GLY A 276 -11.63 -11.94 -17.81
C GLY A 276 -12.61 -12.38 -16.72
N PHE A 277 -12.97 -11.46 -15.82
CA PHE A 277 -13.95 -11.68 -14.76
C PHE A 277 -15.32 -12.08 -15.32
N ARG A 278 -15.82 -11.34 -16.33
CA ARG A 278 -17.12 -11.64 -16.96
C ARG A 278 -17.18 -13.07 -17.52
N ARG A 279 -16.13 -13.52 -18.22
CA ARG A 279 -16.07 -14.90 -18.74
C ARG A 279 -16.01 -15.96 -17.63
N ALA A 280 -15.46 -15.61 -16.48
CA ALA A 280 -15.42 -16.46 -15.30
C ALA A 280 -16.72 -16.42 -14.47
N GLY A 281 -17.72 -15.64 -14.89
CA GLY A 281 -18.98 -15.45 -14.16
C GLY A 281 -18.86 -14.54 -12.95
N VAL A 282 -17.79 -13.75 -12.85
CA VAL A 282 -17.57 -12.77 -11.78
C VAL A 282 -17.97 -11.39 -12.30
N ASP A 283 -18.85 -10.72 -11.53
CA ASP A 283 -19.28 -9.37 -11.85
C ASP A 283 -18.21 -8.33 -11.51
N TRP A 284 -18.08 -7.31 -12.37
CA TRP A 284 -17.06 -6.26 -12.20
C TRP A 284 -17.39 -5.34 -11.03
N ASP A 285 -18.67 -5.00 -10.84
CA ASP A 285 -19.07 -4.20 -9.67
C ASP A 285 -18.85 -4.98 -8.38
N GLY A 286 -19.05 -6.30 -8.38
CA GLY A 286 -18.63 -7.16 -7.28
C GLY A 286 -17.12 -7.14 -6.99
N VAL A 287 -16.26 -7.06 -8.02
CA VAL A 287 -14.80 -6.92 -7.85
C VAL A 287 -14.45 -5.57 -7.23
N LEU A 288 -15.07 -4.48 -7.70
CA LEU A 288 -14.90 -3.15 -7.12
C LEU A 288 -15.42 -3.08 -5.69
N GLY A 289 -16.53 -3.77 -5.40
CA GLY A 289 -17.13 -3.89 -4.08
C GLY A 289 -16.15 -4.45 -3.04
N VAL A 290 -15.27 -5.38 -3.40
CA VAL A 290 -14.22 -5.88 -2.48
C VAL A 290 -13.24 -4.77 -2.07
N ALA A 291 -12.90 -3.85 -2.97
CA ALA A 291 -12.06 -2.71 -2.62
C ALA A 291 -12.81 -1.68 -1.75
N GLU A 292 -14.10 -1.47 -2.02
CA GLU A 292 -14.97 -0.61 -1.21
C GLU A 292 -15.18 -1.20 0.19
N ASP A 293 -15.31 -2.52 0.31
CA ASP A 293 -15.39 -3.24 1.59
C ASP A 293 -14.09 -3.10 2.39
N ALA A 294 -12.93 -3.20 1.73
CA ALA A 294 -11.64 -2.95 2.35
C ALA A 294 -11.51 -1.51 2.86
N ALA A 295 -11.99 -0.52 2.09
CA ALA A 295 -12.01 0.87 2.51
C ALA A 295 -12.97 1.12 3.68
N ARG A 296 -14.09 0.40 3.76
CA ARG A 296 -15.07 0.52 4.86
C ARG A 296 -14.51 0.08 6.22
N CYS A 297 -13.43 -0.70 6.25
CA CYS A 297 -12.69 -0.98 7.48
C CYS A 297 -12.01 0.26 8.08
N PHE A 298 -11.85 1.33 7.30
CA PHE A 298 -11.17 2.57 7.68
C PHE A 298 -12.09 3.78 7.44
N PRO A 299 -13.25 3.87 8.13
CA PRO A 299 -14.29 4.86 7.84
C PRO A 299 -13.86 6.31 8.08
N ARG A 300 -12.77 6.51 8.84
CA ARG A 300 -12.17 7.81 9.12
C ARG A 300 -11.04 8.15 8.14
N THR A 301 -10.91 7.38 7.05
CA THR A 301 -9.95 7.59 5.98
C THR A 301 -10.65 7.85 4.65
N PHE A 302 -10.51 9.06 4.15
CA PHE A 302 -11.20 9.58 2.97
C PHE A 302 -10.80 8.87 1.68
N CYS A 303 -9.53 8.48 1.53
CA CYS A 303 -9.00 7.97 0.28
C CYS A 303 -7.97 6.87 0.52
N VAL A 304 -8.17 5.70 -0.06
CA VAL A 304 -7.24 4.56 0.02
C VAL A 304 -6.93 3.97 -1.34
N GLY A 305 -5.71 3.45 -1.49
CA GLY A 305 -5.28 2.68 -2.66
C GLY A 305 -5.29 1.19 -2.34
N VAL A 306 -6.18 0.43 -2.96
CA VAL A 306 -6.34 -1.01 -2.72
C VAL A 306 -5.67 -1.82 -3.82
N ASP A 307 -4.76 -2.70 -3.43
CA ASP A 307 -4.22 -3.74 -4.30
C ASP A 307 -5.15 -4.96 -4.29
N LEU A 308 -5.83 -5.22 -5.41
CA LEU A 308 -6.60 -6.45 -5.59
C LEU A 308 -5.77 -7.45 -6.40
N LEU A 309 -5.70 -8.68 -5.89
CA LEU A 309 -5.03 -9.81 -6.53
C LEU A 309 -6.10 -10.73 -7.14
N PRO A 310 -6.32 -10.70 -8.46
CA PRO A 310 -7.19 -11.67 -9.12
C PRO A 310 -6.66 -13.09 -8.92
N THR A 311 -7.55 -14.01 -8.59
CA THR A 311 -7.21 -15.43 -8.53
C THR A 311 -7.14 -16.03 -9.93
N SER A 312 -6.45 -17.16 -10.07
CA SER A 312 -6.26 -17.83 -11.36
C SER A 312 -7.58 -18.07 -12.09
N GLY A 313 -7.58 -17.76 -13.38
CA GLY A 313 -8.79 -17.84 -14.21
C GLY A 313 -9.82 -16.75 -13.92
N TRP A 314 -9.44 -15.67 -13.21
CA TRP A 314 -10.32 -14.53 -12.90
C TRP A 314 -11.55 -14.90 -12.06
N ARG A 315 -11.43 -15.92 -11.20
CA ARG A 315 -12.55 -16.49 -10.44
C ARG A 315 -12.93 -15.69 -9.18
N GLY A 316 -12.19 -14.64 -8.89
CA GLY A 316 -12.42 -13.75 -7.75
C GLY A 316 -11.18 -12.89 -7.50
N VAL A 317 -11.21 -12.12 -6.43
CA VAL A 317 -10.10 -11.28 -5.97
C VAL A 317 -9.87 -11.46 -4.48
N VAL A 318 -8.64 -11.19 -4.04
CA VAL A 318 -8.32 -10.96 -2.63
C VAL A 318 -7.58 -9.63 -2.51
N VAL A 319 -7.70 -8.95 -1.39
CA VAL A 319 -6.95 -7.72 -1.07
C VAL A 319 -5.53 -8.11 -0.68
N GLY A 320 -4.54 -7.60 -1.41
CA GLY A 320 -3.13 -7.82 -1.14
C GLY A 320 -2.51 -6.75 -0.22
N GLU A 321 -3.01 -5.52 -0.29
CA GLU A 321 -2.55 -4.37 0.51
C GLU A 321 -3.56 -3.20 0.39
N VAL A 322 -3.66 -2.37 1.42
CA VAL A 322 -4.42 -1.11 1.41
C VAL A 322 -3.46 0.03 1.78
N ASN A 323 -3.41 1.09 0.99
CA ASN A 323 -2.48 2.21 1.12
C ASN A 323 -3.23 3.47 1.59
N ALA A 324 -2.72 4.16 2.61
CA ALA A 324 -3.41 5.24 3.34
C ALA A 324 -3.63 6.57 2.57
N PHE A 325 -2.97 6.75 1.43
CA PHE A 325 -2.96 8.02 0.71
C PHE A 325 -3.45 7.88 -0.73
N GLY A 326 -4.38 6.96 -0.98
CA GLY A 326 -4.79 6.64 -2.35
C GLY A 326 -3.61 6.12 -3.18
N ASP A 327 -3.50 6.61 -4.42
CA ASP A 327 -2.37 6.29 -5.29
C ASP A 327 -2.05 7.45 -6.25
N LEU A 328 -0.81 7.53 -6.68
CA LEU A 328 -0.32 8.46 -7.68
C LEU A 328 -0.47 7.83 -9.08
N LEU A 329 -1.66 7.98 -9.68
CA LEU A 329 -1.97 7.42 -11.01
C LEU A 329 -2.20 8.52 -12.06
N PRO A 330 -1.17 9.31 -12.41
CA PRO A 330 -1.31 10.42 -13.35
C PRO A 330 -1.81 9.92 -14.71
N GLY A 331 -2.72 10.69 -15.32
CA GLY A 331 -3.32 10.39 -16.63
C GLY A 331 -4.27 9.20 -16.64
N LEU A 332 -4.67 8.67 -15.48
CA LEU A 332 -5.74 7.69 -15.39
C LEU A 332 -7.07 8.43 -15.23
N ALA A 333 -8.02 8.16 -16.14
CA ALA A 333 -9.38 8.67 -16.03
C ALA A 333 -10.22 7.82 -15.08
N GLY A 334 -11.20 8.45 -14.45
CA GLY A 334 -12.16 7.77 -13.58
C GLY A 334 -13.01 6.71 -14.30
N LEU A 335 -13.50 5.77 -13.51
CA LEU A 335 -14.38 4.71 -13.96
C LEU A 335 -15.73 5.27 -14.40
N PRO A 336 -16.33 4.72 -15.49
CA PRO A 336 -17.63 5.16 -15.96
C PRO A 336 -18.72 5.06 -14.90
N GLY A 337 -19.53 6.10 -14.76
CA GLY A 337 -20.61 6.21 -13.77
C GLY A 337 -20.13 6.44 -12.33
N ARG A 338 -18.82 6.57 -12.09
CA ARG A 338 -18.23 6.69 -10.75
C ARG A 338 -17.34 7.93 -10.58
N ALA A 339 -16.57 8.29 -11.61
CA ALA A 339 -15.74 9.50 -11.62
C ALA A 339 -15.47 9.99 -13.06
N ASP A 340 -16.48 9.99 -13.91
CA ASP A 340 -16.35 10.31 -15.34
C ASP A 340 -15.63 11.63 -15.60
N GLY A 341 -14.59 11.58 -16.43
CA GLY A 341 -13.83 12.77 -16.85
C GLY A 341 -12.93 13.37 -15.77
N LEU A 342 -12.88 12.80 -14.57
CA LEU A 342 -12.02 13.24 -13.48
C LEU A 342 -10.75 12.38 -13.43
N ASP A 343 -9.62 13.01 -13.08
CA ASP A 343 -8.45 12.26 -12.62
C ASP A 343 -8.57 11.90 -11.13
N THR A 344 -7.58 11.16 -10.59
CA THR A 344 -7.60 10.70 -9.20
C THR A 344 -7.68 11.83 -8.18
N TYR A 345 -7.12 13.01 -8.46
CA TYR A 345 -7.14 14.14 -7.54
C TYR A 345 -8.36 15.02 -7.75
N ASP A 346 -8.82 15.20 -8.99
CA ASP A 346 -10.09 15.89 -9.28
C ASP A 346 -11.26 15.16 -8.62
N ALA A 347 -11.28 13.82 -8.66
CA ALA A 347 -12.30 13.02 -7.98
C ALA A 347 -12.26 13.19 -6.46
N GLN A 348 -11.07 13.31 -5.87
CA GLN A 348 -10.91 13.60 -4.44
C GLN A 348 -11.44 15.00 -4.11
N ILE A 349 -11.05 16.04 -4.86
CA ILE A 349 -11.55 17.40 -4.64
C ILE A 349 -13.07 17.47 -4.78
N ALA A 350 -13.65 16.83 -5.79
CA ALA A 350 -15.10 16.78 -6.00
C ALA A 350 -15.88 16.11 -4.84
N ALA A 351 -15.27 15.15 -4.15
CA ALA A 351 -15.91 14.41 -3.06
C ALA A 351 -15.75 15.05 -1.66
N LEU A 352 -14.88 16.05 -1.50
CA LEU A 352 -14.54 16.64 -0.18
C LEU A 352 -15.74 17.19 0.60
N ASP A 353 -16.69 17.83 -0.08
CA ASP A 353 -17.83 18.50 0.56
C ASP A 353 -18.91 17.51 1.02
N GLY A 354 -19.06 16.42 0.27
CA GLY A 354 -20.03 15.35 0.54
C GLY A 354 -19.56 14.35 1.59
N TRP A 355 -18.24 14.19 1.76
CA TRP A 355 -17.71 13.24 2.73
C TRP A 355 -17.89 13.69 4.18
N ARG A 356 -18.29 12.75 5.03
CA ARG A 356 -18.42 12.90 6.47
C ARG A 356 -17.66 11.73 7.11
N CYS A 357 -16.86 12.06 8.11
CA CYS A 357 -16.24 11.05 8.96
C CYS A 357 -17.36 10.44 9.81
N ASP A 358 -17.49 9.12 9.79
CA ASP A 358 -18.36 8.42 10.74
C ASP A 358 -17.62 8.37 12.08
N ASP A 359 -17.99 9.24 13.02
CA ASP A 359 -17.46 9.25 14.39
C ASP A 359 -17.94 8.04 15.21
N ALA A 360 -18.73 7.13 14.60
CA ALA A 360 -19.25 5.92 15.19
C ALA A 360 -18.51 4.70 14.62
N ALA A 361 -17.34 4.39 15.19
CA ALA A 361 -16.69 3.09 15.09
C ALA A 361 -16.21 2.65 16.47
#